data_AF-A0A961WT84-F1
#
_entry.id   AF-A0A961WT84-F1
#
_cell.length_a   1.000
_cell.length_b   1.000
_cell.length_c   1.000
_cell.angle_alpha   90.00
_cell.angle_beta   90.00
_cell.angle_gamma   90.00
#
_symmetry.space_group_name_H-M   'P 1'
#
loop_
_entity.id
_entity.type
_entity.pdbx_description
1 polymer ?
#
loop_
_entity_poly.entity_id
_entity_poly.type
_entity_poly.pdbx_seq_one_letter_code
_entity_poly.pdbx_strand_id
1 'polypeptide(L)'
;MRTDSGQVFKLSEYRPTDYLIPETKMTFRLEEGNVTCRTVLSVERRDGVAEGTPLVLDGDGLALVSLKLDGRLLNDGFEASPDKLALSSPPARFELEIVTRLDPDANKALSGLYRSSGNYCTQCEAEGFRRITYFLDR
;
A
#
# COMPACT_ATOMS: atom_id res chain seq x y z
N MET A 1 1.58 21.27 6.20
CA MET A 1 2.07 21.24 7.59
C MET A 1 1.83 19.83 8.10
N ARG A 2 2.89 19.06 8.34
CA ARG A 2 2.80 17.66 8.78
C ARG A 2 2.26 17.71 10.22
N THR A 3 1.09 17.13 10.48
CA THR A 3 0.73 16.72 11.84
C THR A 3 1.58 15.49 12.15
N ASP A 4 2.83 15.74 12.51
CA ASP A 4 3.59 14.80 13.32
C ASP A 4 2.74 14.58 14.58
N SER A 5 2.09 13.43 14.69
CA SER A 5 1.15 13.14 15.78
C SER A 5 1.83 13.04 17.15
N GLY A 6 3.15 13.26 17.20
CA GLY A 6 3.96 13.11 18.41
C GLY A 6 4.04 11.66 18.87
N GLN A 7 3.70 10.70 18.00
CA GLN A 7 3.74 9.29 18.35
C GLN A 7 5.19 8.83 18.50
N VAL A 8 5.54 8.44 19.71
CA VAL A 8 6.87 7.90 20.03
C VAL A 8 6.91 6.43 19.64
N PHE A 9 7.75 6.07 18.69
CA PHE A 9 8.06 4.68 18.35
C PHE A 9 9.32 4.22 19.10
N LYS A 10 9.27 3.06 19.75
CA LYS A 10 10.40 2.52 20.50
C LYS A 10 10.96 1.27 19.83
N LEU A 11 12.28 1.17 19.75
CA LEU A 11 12.96 -0.04 19.25
C LEU A 11 12.57 -1.30 20.03
N SER A 12 12.33 -1.18 21.34
CA SER A 12 11.88 -2.28 22.20
C SER A 12 10.48 -2.81 21.86
N GLU A 13 9.69 -2.05 21.09
CA GLU A 13 8.34 -2.42 20.65
C GLU A 13 8.35 -3.02 19.24
N TYR A 14 9.53 -3.15 18.61
CA TYR A 14 9.66 -3.82 17.32
C TYR A 14 9.09 -5.24 17.39
N ARG A 15 8.23 -5.55 16.42
CA ARG A 15 7.75 -6.90 16.14
C ARG A 15 7.79 -7.14 14.64
N PRO A 16 8.15 -8.36 14.18
CA PRO A 16 7.97 -8.75 12.80
C PRO A 16 6.52 -8.53 12.35
N THR A 17 6.32 -8.29 11.05
CA THR A 17 4.97 -8.32 10.47
C THR A 17 4.32 -9.69 10.62
N ASP A 18 3.00 -9.73 10.66
CA ASP A 18 2.26 -11.01 10.60
C ASP A 18 2.34 -11.67 9.21
N TYR A 19 2.62 -10.88 8.17
CA TYR A 19 2.67 -11.31 6.78
C TYR A 19 4.00 -10.92 6.11
N LEU A 20 4.39 -11.71 5.11
CA LEU A 20 5.50 -11.48 4.19
C LEU A 20 4.97 -11.12 2.81
N ILE A 21 5.74 -10.35 2.05
CA ILE A 21 5.50 -10.07 0.63
C ILE A 21 6.76 -10.49 -0.15
N PRO A 22 6.90 -11.77 -0.56
CA PRO A 22 8.11 -12.23 -1.25
C PRO A 22 8.28 -11.66 -2.65
N GLU A 23 7.18 -11.33 -3.34
CA GLU A 23 7.20 -10.79 -4.70
C GLU A 23 6.24 -9.60 -4.82
N THR A 24 6.69 -8.57 -5.52
CA THR A 24 5.88 -7.39 -5.86
C THR A 24 6.06 -7.10 -7.35
N LYS A 25 4.96 -7.14 -8.11
CA LYS A 25 4.92 -6.74 -9.53
C LYS A 25 4.12 -5.46 -9.66
N MET A 26 4.69 -4.45 -10.30
CA MET A 26 4.05 -3.15 -10.46
C MET A 26 3.95 -2.75 -11.92
N THR A 27 2.84 -2.13 -12.28
CA THR A 27 2.62 -1.53 -13.59
C THR A 27 2.07 -0.13 -13.40
N PHE A 28 2.80 0.87 -13.89
CA PHE A 28 2.36 2.25 -13.91
C PHE A 28 1.85 2.61 -15.30
N ARG A 29 0.65 3.17 -15.36
CA ARG A 29 0.14 3.85 -16.55
C ARG A 29 0.21 5.34 -16.29
N LEU A 30 1.09 6.01 -17.02
CA LEU A 30 1.33 7.45 -16.90
C LEU A 30 0.48 8.18 -17.94
N GLU A 31 -0.63 8.74 -17.51
CA GLU A 31 -1.46 9.63 -18.32
C GLU A 31 -1.40 11.05 -17.72
N GLU A 32 -1.63 12.06 -18.55
CA GLU A 32 -1.53 13.46 -18.12
C GLU A 32 -2.60 13.76 -17.06
N GLY A 33 -2.19 14.18 -15.85
CA GLY A 33 -3.08 14.42 -14.71
C GLY A 33 -3.70 13.16 -14.06
N ASN A 34 -3.39 11.96 -14.55
CA ASN A 34 -3.93 10.71 -13.97
C ASN A 34 -2.92 9.58 -14.10
N VAL A 35 -2.39 9.12 -12.96
CA VAL A 35 -1.56 7.91 -12.96
C VAL A 35 -2.32 6.78 -12.30
N THR A 36 -2.36 5.63 -12.95
CA THR A 36 -2.87 4.39 -12.33
C THR A 36 -1.69 3.47 -12.02
N CYS A 37 -1.63 3.00 -10.77
CA CYS A 37 -0.68 1.98 -10.35
C CYS A 37 -1.44 0.66 -10.13
N ARG A 38 -1.05 -0.39 -10.85
CA ARG A 38 -1.47 -1.76 -10.58
C ARG A 38 -0.33 -2.49 -9.89
N THR A 39 -0.59 -2.94 -8.67
CA THR A 39 0.35 -3.67 -7.82
C THR A 39 -0.18 -5.08 -7.60
N VAL A 40 0.65 -6.09 -7.85
CA VAL A 40 0.35 -7.50 -7.57
C VAL A 40 1.34 -8.01 -6.54
N LEU A 41 0.82 -8.43 -5.40
CA LEU A 41 1.59 -8.89 -4.25
C LEU A 41 1.42 -10.40 -4.09
N SER A 42 2.53 -11.13 -4.03
CA SER A 42 2.51 -12.47 -3.43
C SER A 42 2.57 -12.29 -1.93
N VAL A 43 1.56 -12.74 -1.19
CA VAL A 43 1.45 -12.54 0.26
C VAL A 43 1.45 -13.88 0.98
N GLU A 44 2.19 -13.97 2.08
CA GLU A 44 2.30 -15.18 2.90
C GLU A 44 2.17 -14.85 4.39
N ARG A 45 1.24 -15.48 5.10
CA ARG A 45 1.16 -15.42 6.56
C ARG A 45 2.38 -16.13 7.16
N ARG A 46 3.04 -15.52 8.14
CA ARG A 46 4.18 -16.13 8.82
C ARG A 46 3.77 -17.33 9.67
N ASP A 47 4.70 -18.26 9.84
CA ASP A 47 4.54 -19.38 10.76
C ASP A 47 4.33 -18.89 12.20
N GLY A 48 3.37 -19.50 12.90
CA GLY A 48 3.00 -19.12 14.27
C GLY A 48 2.01 -17.95 14.40
N VAL A 49 1.67 -17.29 13.29
CA VAL A 49 0.58 -16.30 13.27
C VAL A 49 -0.76 -17.05 13.17
N ALA A 50 -1.71 -16.67 14.03
CA ALA A 50 -3.02 -17.30 14.08
C ALA A 50 -3.78 -17.19 12.75
N GLU A 51 -4.57 -18.21 12.44
CA GLU A 51 -5.55 -18.12 11.37
C GLU A 51 -6.60 -17.05 11.70
N GLY A 52 -7.05 -16.30 10.70
CA GLY A 52 -7.96 -15.18 10.89
C GLY A 52 -7.29 -13.87 11.34
N THR A 53 -5.96 -13.84 11.55
CA THR A 53 -5.26 -12.56 11.74
C THR A 53 -5.43 -11.69 10.49
N PRO A 54 -5.91 -10.44 10.60
CA PRO A 54 -6.11 -9.59 9.44
C PRO A 54 -4.78 -9.18 8.79
N LEU A 55 -4.75 -9.06 7.47
CA LEU A 55 -3.67 -8.34 6.79
C LEU A 55 -4.00 -6.85 6.81
N VAL A 56 -3.12 -6.02 7.35
CA VAL A 56 -3.25 -4.56 7.33
C VAL A 56 -2.09 -3.97 6.54
N LEU A 57 -2.42 -3.19 5.51
CA LEU A 57 -1.48 -2.50 4.63
C LEU A 57 -1.61 -0.99 4.83
N ASP A 58 -0.48 -0.30 4.86
CA ASP A 58 -0.39 1.14 5.00
C ASP A 58 -0.69 1.83 3.67
N GLY A 59 -1.43 2.93 3.73
CA GLY A 59 -1.65 3.91 2.68
C GLY A 59 -1.43 5.32 3.21
N ASP A 60 -1.41 6.31 2.32
CA ASP A 60 -1.46 7.73 2.68
C ASP A 60 -2.07 8.51 1.52
N GLY A 61 -3.32 8.96 1.72
CA GLY A 61 -4.07 9.71 0.72
C GLY A 61 -4.38 8.92 -0.56
N LEU A 62 -4.47 7.59 -0.48
CA LEU A 62 -4.71 6.74 -1.64
C LEU A 62 -6.18 6.70 -2.06
N ALA A 63 -6.41 6.58 -3.36
CA ALA A 63 -7.71 6.26 -3.93
C ALA A 63 -7.69 4.82 -4.48
N LEU A 64 -8.33 3.89 -3.76
CA LEU A 64 -8.51 2.50 -4.22
C LEU A 64 -9.50 2.46 -5.40
N VAL A 65 -9.08 1.84 -6.51
CA VAL A 65 -9.90 1.64 -7.72
C VAL A 65 -10.48 0.24 -7.76
N SER A 66 -9.65 -0.78 -7.48
CA SER A 66 -10.10 -2.17 -7.43
C SER A 66 -9.16 -3.03 -6.60
N LEU A 67 -9.71 -4.09 -6.02
CA LEU A 67 -8.98 -5.10 -5.26
C LEU A 67 -9.36 -6.49 -5.77
N LYS A 68 -8.38 -7.35 -6.03
CA LYS A 68 -8.62 -8.77 -6.33
C LYS A 68 -7.77 -9.65 -5.45
N LEU A 69 -8.34 -10.79 -5.06
CA LEU A 69 -7.64 -11.85 -4.35
C LEU A 69 -7.70 -13.13 -5.19
N ASP A 70 -6.53 -13.66 -5.54
CA ASP A 70 -6.35 -14.81 -6.44
C ASP A 70 -7.13 -14.65 -7.77
N GLY A 71 -7.02 -13.46 -8.36
CA GLY A 71 -7.69 -13.10 -9.62
C GLY A 71 -9.19 -12.79 -9.51
N ARG A 72 -9.82 -12.98 -8.34
CA ARG A 72 -11.24 -12.70 -8.11
C ARG A 72 -11.43 -11.29 -7.57
N LEU A 73 -12.31 -10.50 -8.19
CA LEU A 73 -12.68 -9.18 -7.70
C LEU A 73 -13.33 -9.29 -6.31
N LEU A 74 -12.80 -8.57 -5.34
CA LEU A 74 -13.38 -8.46 -4.01
C LEU A 74 -14.33 -7.26 -3.95
N ASN A 75 -15.54 -7.50 -3.48
CA ASN A 75 -16.54 -6.45 -3.22
C ASN A 75 -16.83 -6.29 -1.71
N ASP A 76 -16.41 -7.26 -0.89
CA ASP A 76 -16.56 -7.34 0.55
C ASP A 76 -15.35 -8.07 1.18
N GLY A 77 -15.37 -8.24 2.51
CA GLY A 77 -14.28 -8.92 3.24
C GLY A 77 -13.02 -8.06 3.41
N PHE A 78 -13.10 -6.77 3.11
CA PHE A 78 -12.05 -5.79 3.33
C PHE A 78 -12.60 -4.45 3.78
N GLU A 79 -11.77 -3.70 4.49
CA GLU A 79 -11.99 -2.28 4.79
C GLU A 79 -10.90 -1.46 4.12
N ALA A 80 -11.27 -0.40 3.39
CA ALA A 80 -10.34 0.50 2.75
C ALA A 80 -10.64 1.94 3.14
N SER A 81 -9.60 2.65 3.58
CA SER A 81 -9.57 4.10 3.73
C SER A 81 -8.36 4.64 2.95
N PRO A 82 -8.21 5.96 2.79
CA PRO A 82 -7.03 6.52 2.15
C PRO A 82 -5.70 6.12 2.83
N ASP A 83 -5.75 5.84 4.13
CA ASP A 83 -4.58 5.59 4.96
C ASP A 83 -4.31 4.10 5.22
N LYS A 84 -5.29 3.21 4.99
CA LYS A 84 -5.17 1.78 5.29
C LYS A 84 -6.03 0.91 4.38
N LEU A 85 -5.55 -0.30 4.12
CA LEU A 85 -6.33 -1.39 3.54
C LEU A 85 -6.20 -2.62 4.44
N ALA A 86 -7.33 -3.14 4.92
CA ALA A 86 -7.37 -4.29 5.82
C ALA A 86 -8.20 -5.43 5.20
N LEU A 87 -7.61 -6.63 5.06
CA LEU A 87 -8.33 -7.88 4.76
C LEU A 87 -8.61 -8.60 6.07
N SER A 88 -9.87 -8.89 6.38
CA SER A 88 -10.27 -9.38 7.71
C SER A 88 -9.73 -10.76 8.05
N SER A 89 -9.73 -11.70 7.10
CA SER A 89 -9.27 -13.08 7.32
C SER A 89 -8.79 -13.70 5.99
N PRO A 90 -7.65 -13.24 5.43
CA PRO A 90 -7.18 -13.77 4.16
C PRO A 90 -6.59 -15.18 4.29
N PRO A 91 -6.46 -15.92 3.18
CA PRO A 91 -5.76 -17.20 3.14
C PRO A 91 -4.31 -17.10 3.63
N ALA A 92 -3.68 -18.25 3.94
CA ALA A 92 -2.29 -18.27 4.38
C ALA A 92 -1.30 -17.84 3.27
N ARG A 93 -1.61 -18.12 2.00
CA ARG A 93 -0.84 -17.71 0.83
C ARG A 93 -1.81 -17.32 -0.27
N PHE A 94 -1.60 -16.16 -0.88
CA PHE A 94 -2.49 -15.63 -1.91
C PHE A 94 -1.81 -14.55 -2.74
N GLU A 95 -2.37 -14.28 -3.92
CA GLU A 95 -2.05 -13.12 -4.73
C GLU A 95 -3.05 -11.99 -4.45
N LEU A 96 -2.56 -10.80 -4.11
CA LEU A 96 -3.37 -9.60 -3.94
C LEU A 96 -3.07 -8.59 -5.06
N GLU A 97 -4.05 -8.33 -5.92
CA GLU A 97 -3.98 -7.28 -6.93
C GLU A 97 -4.69 -6.03 -6.42
N ILE A 98 -3.95 -4.93 -6.36
CA ILE A 98 -4.41 -3.62 -5.92
C ILE A 98 -4.27 -2.65 -7.09
N VAL A 99 -5.31 -1.90 -7.40
CA VAL A 99 -5.25 -0.79 -8.35
C VAL A 99 -5.52 0.50 -7.60
N THR A 100 -4.57 1.44 -7.62
CA THR A 100 -4.70 2.78 -7.05
C THR A 100 -4.66 3.84 -8.15
N ARG A 101 -5.37 4.95 -7.90
CA ARG A 101 -5.27 6.17 -8.71
C ARG A 101 -4.44 7.21 -7.96
N LEU A 102 -3.55 7.87 -8.68
CA LEU A 102 -2.59 8.85 -8.19
C LEU A 102 -2.72 10.15 -8.99
N ASP A 103 -2.51 11.29 -8.32
CA ASP A 103 -2.39 12.61 -8.93
C ASP A 103 -1.01 13.22 -8.60
N PRO A 104 0.02 12.91 -9.42
CA PRO A 104 1.38 13.42 -9.20
C PRO A 104 1.51 14.93 -9.40
N ASP A 105 0.62 15.56 -10.17
CA ASP A 105 0.64 17.01 -10.43
C ASP A 105 0.15 17.79 -9.20
N ALA A 106 -0.83 17.25 -8.48
CA ALA A 106 -1.31 17.77 -7.20
C ALA A 106 -0.39 17.45 -6.01
N ASN A 107 0.56 16.51 -6.13
CA ASN A 107 1.41 16.09 -5.02
C ASN A 107 2.49 17.13 -4.66
N LYS A 108 2.17 18.02 -3.71
CA LYS A 108 3.11 19.04 -3.19
C LYS A 108 3.99 18.56 -2.03
N ALA A 109 3.82 17.31 -1.58
CA ALA A 109 4.62 16.74 -0.50
C ALA A 109 6.00 16.24 -0.97
N LEU A 110 6.21 16.10 -2.29
CA LEU A 110 7.44 15.58 -2.90
C LEU A 110 7.85 14.20 -2.34
N SER A 111 6.84 13.39 -1.99
CA SER A 111 6.96 12.04 -1.43
C SER A 111 5.97 11.10 -2.14
N GLY A 112 6.34 9.84 -2.32
CA GLY A 112 5.69 8.93 -3.26
C GLY A 112 5.99 9.33 -4.70
N LEU A 113 4.99 9.21 -5.58
CA LEU A 113 5.07 9.64 -6.97
C LEU A 113 4.61 11.10 -7.13
N TYR A 114 5.45 11.95 -7.71
CA TYR A 114 5.18 13.39 -7.90
C TYR A 114 5.80 13.93 -9.19
N ARG A 115 5.51 15.19 -9.50
CA ARG A 115 6.03 15.89 -10.69
C ARG A 115 7.07 16.94 -10.31
N SER A 116 8.21 16.91 -10.99
CA SER A 116 9.30 17.89 -10.83
C SER A 116 9.81 18.31 -12.19
N SER A 117 9.74 19.61 -12.50
CA SER A 117 10.18 20.19 -13.79
C SER A 117 9.68 19.43 -15.03
N GLY A 118 8.42 18.98 -14.99
CA GLY A 118 7.83 18.24 -16.11
C GLY A 118 8.18 16.74 -16.18
N ASN A 119 8.89 16.20 -15.18
CA ASN A 119 9.24 14.78 -15.09
C ASN A 119 8.47 14.08 -13.96
N TYR A 120 8.18 12.78 -14.11
CA TYR A 120 7.70 11.94 -13.01
C TYR A 120 8.89 11.50 -12.16
N CYS A 121 8.80 11.71 -10.86
CA CYS A 121 9.84 11.37 -9.89
C CYS A 121 9.24 10.62 -8.71
N THR A 122 10.05 9.79 -8.07
CA THR A 122 9.67 9.08 -6.84
C THR A 122 10.62 9.41 -5.70
N GLN A 123 10.06 9.60 -4.51
CA GLN A 123 10.82 9.63 -3.25
C GLN A 123 10.10 8.73 -2.25
N CYS A 124 10.71 7.60 -1.89
CA CYS A 124 10.06 6.60 -1.05
C CYS A 124 10.61 6.56 0.38
N GLU A 125 11.82 7.06 0.64
CA GLU A 125 12.34 7.07 2.02
C GLU A 125 11.75 8.26 2.81
N ALA A 126 11.31 8.07 4.06
CA ALA A 126 11.29 6.80 4.82
C ALA A 126 10.01 5.96 4.61
N GLU A 127 8.88 6.60 4.32
CA GLU A 127 7.55 5.99 4.27
C GLU A 127 6.73 6.59 3.11
N GLY A 128 7.37 6.84 1.97
CA GLY A 128 6.75 7.45 0.80
C GLY A 128 6.08 6.42 -0.13
N PHE A 129 6.37 5.13 0.03
CA PHE A 129 5.84 4.11 -0.86
C PHE A 129 4.33 3.88 -0.63
N ARG A 130 3.85 4.02 0.62
CA ARG A 130 2.41 4.02 0.95
C ARG A 130 1.60 5.16 0.30
N ARG A 131 2.27 6.16 -0.31
CA ARG A 131 1.62 7.20 -1.15
C ARG A 131 1.45 6.78 -2.61
N ILE A 132 1.86 5.57 -2.98
CA ILE A 132 1.75 5.00 -4.34
C ILE A 132 0.73 3.85 -4.36
N THR A 133 0.83 2.92 -3.43
CA THR A 133 -0.05 1.74 -3.31
C THR A 133 -0.14 1.32 -1.86
N TYR A 134 -1.20 0.59 -1.49
CA TYR A 134 -1.26 -0.01 -0.15
C TYR A 134 -0.17 -1.08 -0.02
N PHE A 135 0.63 -1.02 1.03
CA PHE A 135 1.78 -1.91 1.21
C PHE A 135 2.20 -2.09 2.68
N LEU A 136 3.04 -3.08 2.99
CA LEU A 136 3.75 -3.17 4.28
C LEU A 136 4.99 -2.26 4.24
N ASP A 137 4.79 -0.95 4.38
CA ASP A 137 5.82 0.08 4.16
C ASP A 137 6.65 0.33 5.43
N ARG A 138 7.62 -0.55 5.71
CA ARG A 138 8.35 -0.61 6.99
C ARG A 138 9.75 -1.21 6.87
#